data_AF-A0AAU6Y987-F1
#
_entry.id   AF-A0AAU6Y987-F1
#
_cell.length_a   1.000
_cell.length_b   1.000
_cell.length_c   1.000
_cell.angle_alpha   90.00
_cell.angle_beta   90.00
_cell.angle_gamma   90.00
#
_symmetry.space_group_name_H-M   'P 1'
#
loop_
_entity.id
_entity.type
_entity.pdbx_description
1 polymer ?
#
loop_
_entity_poly.entity_id
_entity_poly.type
_entity_poly.pdbx_seq_one_letter_code
_entity_poly.pdbx_strand_id
1 'polypeptide(L)'
;MAEETPESSDDFDFTPTPNTTLRVSNLHLTEDKVQRIFLDHAFKFKLGDVYDIRDARQAEIKNKGEFLPEELEQYKDELEIINLIINYERKDFMSRCYMNHLELLRKIAKELIRLNLPITAGINPELEVYWNDNGQKLLKPIGLRLEKIQKKIVQDLYDAGILTDDTQQDTSTTTSNETPPALTKDESVVVMDGSSETTGEKKSTLNFN
;
A
#
# COMPACT_ATOMS: atom_id res chain seq x y z
N MET A 1 22.70 -28.23 -63.68
CA MET A 1 22.27 -28.58 -62.31
C MET A 1 23.01 -27.64 -61.37
N ALA A 2 22.33 -27.07 -60.39
CA ALA A 2 22.97 -26.31 -59.32
C ALA A 2 23.26 -27.25 -58.14
N GLU A 3 24.32 -26.98 -57.40
CA GLU A 3 24.56 -27.62 -56.10
C GLU A 3 23.87 -26.77 -55.03
N GLU A 4 22.93 -27.36 -54.30
CA GLU A 4 22.29 -26.70 -53.16
C GLU A 4 23.21 -26.83 -51.94
N THR A 5 23.92 -25.75 -51.60
CA THR A 5 24.56 -25.61 -50.28
C THR A 5 23.47 -25.44 -49.23
N PRO A 6 23.40 -26.26 -48.17
CA PRO A 6 22.41 -26.07 -47.13
C PRO A 6 22.72 -24.81 -46.33
N GLU A 7 21.86 -23.80 -46.43
CA GLU A 7 21.84 -22.66 -45.51
C GLU A 7 21.43 -23.15 -44.12
N SER A 8 22.41 -23.43 -43.27
CA SER A 8 22.21 -23.73 -41.85
C SER A 8 21.97 -22.44 -41.08
N SER A 9 20.86 -21.76 -41.39
CA SER A 9 20.39 -20.61 -40.62
C SER A 9 19.95 -21.06 -39.22
N ASP A 10 20.77 -20.73 -38.21
CA ASP A 10 20.32 -20.34 -36.87
C ASP A 10 21.55 -19.97 -36.04
N ASP A 11 22.08 -18.76 -36.25
CA ASP A 11 22.83 -18.05 -35.20
C ASP A 11 21.82 -17.71 -34.09
N PHE A 12 21.57 -18.68 -33.21
CA PHE A 12 20.86 -18.46 -31.96
C PHE A 12 21.73 -17.54 -31.10
N ASP A 13 21.45 -16.24 -31.21
CA ASP A 13 22.07 -15.17 -30.44
C ASP A 13 21.74 -15.38 -28.96
N PHE A 14 22.53 -16.22 -28.30
CA PHE A 14 22.31 -16.69 -26.95
C PHE A 14 22.59 -15.54 -25.98
N THR A 15 21.65 -14.61 -25.87
CA THR A 15 21.66 -13.59 -24.83
C THR A 15 21.56 -14.31 -23.49
N PRO A 16 22.63 -14.37 -22.68
CA PRO A 16 22.59 -15.11 -21.42
C PRO A 16 21.69 -14.32 -20.48
N THR A 17 20.46 -14.81 -20.24
CA THR A 17 19.53 -14.18 -19.31
C THR A 17 20.25 -14.06 -17.97
N PRO A 18 20.53 -12.84 -17.47
CA PRO A 18 21.39 -12.68 -16.31
C PRO A 18 20.70 -13.34 -15.11
N ASN A 19 21.34 -14.34 -14.54
CA ASN A 19 20.77 -15.15 -13.47
C ASN A 19 20.84 -14.37 -12.14
N THR A 20 19.99 -13.35 -12.03
CA THR A 20 19.90 -12.40 -10.91
C THR A 20 19.43 -13.05 -9.60
N THR A 21 18.92 -14.28 -9.68
CA THR A 21 18.48 -15.11 -8.55
C THR A 21 19.67 -15.77 -7.84
N LEU A 22 20.43 -14.95 -7.10
CA LEU A 22 21.60 -15.41 -6.34
C LEU A 22 21.16 -16.18 -5.07
N ARG A 23 21.36 -17.50 -5.03
CA ARG A 23 21.05 -18.34 -3.85
C ARG A 23 22.04 -18.16 -2.70
N VAL A 24 21.58 -18.32 -1.46
CA VAL A 24 22.39 -18.16 -0.24
C VAL A 24 23.68 -19.01 -0.26
N SER A 25 23.61 -20.26 -0.74
CA SER A 25 24.77 -21.15 -0.87
C SER A 25 25.88 -20.59 -1.75
N ASN A 26 25.51 -19.88 -2.82
CA ASN A 26 26.42 -19.42 -3.87
C ASN A 26 27.09 -18.10 -3.49
N LEU A 27 26.53 -17.38 -2.51
CA LEU A 27 27.00 -16.07 -2.05
C LEU A 27 27.88 -16.15 -0.79
N HIS A 28 27.99 -17.32 -0.14
CA HIS A 28 28.70 -17.51 1.14
C HIS A 28 28.40 -16.42 2.18
N LEU A 29 27.13 -16.01 2.29
CA LEU A 29 26.72 -14.91 3.17
C LEU A 29 26.95 -15.27 4.65
N THR A 30 27.48 -14.31 5.40
CA THR A 30 27.49 -14.39 6.87
C THR A 30 26.08 -14.33 7.42
N GLU A 31 25.84 -14.96 8.58
CA GLU A 31 24.53 -14.95 9.24
C GLU A 31 23.95 -13.53 9.37
N ASP A 32 24.78 -12.53 9.72
CA ASP A 32 24.34 -11.12 9.80
C ASP A 32 23.82 -10.58 8.46
N LYS A 33 24.47 -10.88 7.32
CA LYS A 33 23.96 -10.44 6.01
C LYS A 33 22.59 -11.06 5.72
N VAL A 34 22.40 -12.35 6.03
CA VAL A 34 21.11 -13.03 5.87
C VAL A 34 20.05 -12.42 6.79
N GLN A 35 20.41 -12.02 8.02
CA GLN A 35 19.50 -11.32 8.96
C GLN A 35 19.05 -9.96 8.42
N ARG A 36 19.98 -9.14 7.90
CA ARG A 36 19.64 -7.85 7.27
C ARG A 36 18.71 -8.03 6.07
N ILE A 37 19.00 -9.00 5.21
CA ILE A 37 18.24 -9.24 3.98
C ILE A 37 16.83 -9.75 4.30
N PHE A 38 16.71 -10.68 5.25
CA PHE A 38 15.41 -11.15 5.76
C PHE A 38 14.58 -10.01 6.38
N LEU A 39 15.19 -9.17 7.23
CA LEU A 39 14.49 -8.03 7.84
C LEU A 39 14.12 -6.95 6.83
N ASP A 40 14.95 -6.70 5.80
CA ASP A 40 14.66 -5.72 4.75
C ASP A 40 13.48 -6.16 3.88
N HIS A 41 13.48 -7.43 3.47
CA HIS A 41 12.39 -8.02 2.71
C HIS A 41 11.10 -8.08 3.54
N ALA A 42 11.16 -8.50 4.80
CA ALA A 42 10.02 -8.49 5.72
C ALA A 42 9.43 -7.08 5.93
N PHE A 43 10.28 -6.06 6.03
CA PHE A 43 9.85 -4.66 6.15
C PHE A 43 9.11 -4.20 4.90
N LYS A 44 9.67 -4.44 3.70
CA LYS A 44 9.00 -4.15 2.42
C LYS A 44 7.66 -4.89 2.28
N PHE A 45 7.66 -6.20 2.54
CA PHE A 45 6.49 -7.07 2.40
C PHE A 45 5.32 -6.72 3.34
N LYS A 46 5.58 -6.13 4.51
CA LYS A 46 4.53 -5.72 5.46
C LYS A 46 4.18 -4.23 5.45
N LEU A 47 4.89 -3.43 4.68
CA LEU A 47 4.56 -2.03 4.40
C LEU A 47 4.21 -1.87 2.90
N GLY A 48 3.66 -2.90 2.25
CA GLY A 48 3.36 -2.92 0.82
C GLY A 48 2.60 -1.68 0.37
N ASP A 49 1.44 -1.42 0.97
CA ASP A 49 0.58 -0.25 0.71
C ASP A 49 1.33 1.09 0.86
N VAL A 50 2.30 1.20 1.77
CA VAL A 50 3.14 2.40 1.95
C VAL A 50 4.19 2.55 0.83
N TYR A 51 4.73 1.43 0.34
CA TYR A 51 5.60 1.43 -0.84
C TYR A 51 4.79 1.68 -2.13
N ASP A 52 3.54 1.23 -2.21
CA ASP A 52 2.64 1.52 -3.34
C ASP A 52 2.29 3.01 -3.40
N ILE A 53 2.02 3.68 -2.27
CA ILE A 53 1.84 5.15 -2.19
C ILE A 53 3.09 5.89 -2.71
N ARG A 54 4.29 5.46 -2.28
CA ARG A 54 5.56 6.03 -2.76
C ARG A 54 5.72 5.85 -4.26
N ASP A 55 5.41 4.67 -4.78
CA ASP A 55 5.63 4.32 -6.19
C ASP A 55 4.57 4.94 -7.11
N ALA A 56 3.36 5.20 -6.60
CA ALA A 56 2.37 6.06 -7.25
C ALA A 56 2.87 7.51 -7.39
N ARG A 57 3.32 8.14 -6.29
CA ARG A 57 3.91 9.50 -6.32
C ARG A 57 5.14 9.58 -7.24
N GLN A 58 6.00 8.56 -7.24
CA GLN A 58 7.14 8.48 -8.15
C GLN A 58 6.71 8.30 -9.63
N ALA A 59 5.62 7.59 -9.90
CA ALA A 59 5.05 7.45 -11.24
C ALA A 59 4.39 8.75 -11.73
N GLU A 60 3.72 9.50 -10.86
CA GLU A 60 3.14 10.82 -11.17
C GLU A 60 4.24 11.79 -11.65
N ILE A 61 5.32 11.95 -10.87
CA ILE A 61 6.49 12.79 -11.22
C ILE A 61 7.12 12.38 -12.55
N LYS A 62 7.15 11.07 -12.85
CA LYS A 62 7.82 10.54 -14.05
C LYS A 62 6.96 10.64 -15.33
N ASN A 63 5.64 10.50 -15.21
CA ASN A 63 4.77 10.22 -16.36
C ASN A 63 3.86 11.39 -16.76
N LYS A 64 3.73 12.45 -15.95
CA LYS A 64 2.95 13.64 -16.32
C LYS A 64 3.73 14.45 -17.38
N GLY A 65 3.10 14.72 -18.52
CA GLY A 65 3.76 15.35 -19.67
C GLY A 65 4.14 16.82 -19.46
N GLU A 66 3.34 17.56 -18.69
CA GLU A 66 3.64 18.92 -18.25
C GLU A 66 3.23 19.06 -16.77
N PHE A 67 4.00 19.88 -16.05
CA PHE A 67 3.72 20.33 -14.68
C PHE A 67 3.81 21.85 -14.63
N LEU A 68 3.07 22.48 -13.72
CA LEU A 68 3.45 23.80 -13.24
C LEU A 68 4.71 23.67 -12.34
N PRO A 69 5.69 24.58 -12.39
CA PRO A 69 6.93 24.43 -11.62
C PRO A 69 6.73 24.24 -10.11
N GLU A 70 5.77 24.97 -9.54
CA GLU A 70 5.39 24.89 -8.12
C GLU A 70 4.76 23.54 -7.75
N GLU A 71 3.92 23.01 -8.65
CA GLU A 71 3.29 21.69 -8.50
C GLU A 71 4.32 20.56 -8.55
N LEU A 72 5.27 20.61 -9.50
CA LEU A 72 6.36 19.64 -9.60
C LEU A 72 7.27 19.65 -8.36
N GLU A 73 7.49 20.82 -7.75
CA GLU A 73 8.28 20.91 -6.51
C GLU A 73 7.52 20.29 -5.33
N GLN A 74 6.23 20.60 -5.17
CA GLN A 74 5.40 19.95 -4.14
C GLN A 74 5.43 18.41 -4.25
N TYR A 75 5.24 17.85 -5.45
CA TYR A 75 5.29 16.39 -5.62
C TYR A 75 6.67 15.78 -5.24
N LYS A 76 7.78 16.49 -5.47
CA LYS A 76 9.11 16.05 -5.01
C LYS A 76 9.22 16.12 -3.49
N ASP A 77 8.76 17.20 -2.87
CA ASP A 77 8.80 17.38 -1.42
C ASP A 77 7.98 16.28 -0.72
N GLU A 78 6.77 15.99 -1.21
CA GLU A 78 5.97 14.85 -0.75
C GLU A 78 6.73 13.52 -0.90
N LEU A 79 7.37 13.27 -2.04
CA LEU A 79 8.15 12.05 -2.25
C LEU A 79 9.40 11.98 -1.37
N GLU A 80 10.06 13.11 -1.06
CA GLU A 80 11.18 13.14 -0.11
C GLU A 80 10.70 12.87 1.31
N ILE A 81 9.58 13.46 1.74
CA ILE A 81 8.96 13.21 3.06
C ILE A 81 8.58 11.73 3.22
N ILE A 82 7.90 11.13 2.22
CA ILE A 82 7.58 9.68 2.20
C ILE A 82 8.87 8.86 2.36
N ASN A 83 9.91 9.16 1.57
CA ASN A 83 11.18 8.43 1.63
C ASN A 83 11.91 8.64 2.96
N LEU A 84 11.83 9.82 3.57
CA LEU A 84 12.45 10.14 4.87
C LEU A 84 11.80 9.33 6.00
N ILE A 85 10.46 9.32 6.06
CA ILE A 85 9.67 8.55 7.03
C ILE A 85 9.98 7.05 6.90
N ILE A 86 9.87 6.49 5.69
CA ILE A 86 10.17 5.08 5.41
C ILE A 86 11.62 4.73 5.82
N ASN A 87 12.61 5.56 5.48
CA ASN A 87 14.01 5.29 5.81
C ASN A 87 14.35 5.46 7.29
N TYR A 88 13.65 6.33 8.02
CA TYR A 88 13.77 6.46 9.47
C TYR A 88 13.24 5.19 10.16
N GLU A 89 12.00 4.82 9.90
CA GLU A 89 11.36 3.66 10.50
C GLU A 89 12.05 2.35 10.12
N ARG A 90 12.59 2.24 8.90
CA ARG A 90 13.41 1.08 8.48
C ARG A 90 14.70 0.95 9.30
N LYS A 91 15.34 2.06 9.66
CA LYS A 91 16.56 2.06 10.50
C LYS A 91 16.23 1.72 11.96
N ASP A 92 15.16 2.28 12.52
CA ASP A 92 14.68 1.91 13.85
C ASP A 92 14.27 0.43 13.89
N PHE A 93 13.51 -0.04 12.89
CA PHE A 93 13.08 -1.42 12.71
C PHE A 93 14.25 -2.38 12.86
N MET A 94 15.26 -2.23 11.98
CA MET A 94 16.50 -3.01 12.04
C MET A 94 17.13 -2.95 13.44
N SER A 95 17.39 -1.74 13.94
CA SER A 95 18.09 -1.52 15.21
C SER A 95 17.46 -2.29 16.39
N ARG A 96 16.16 -2.10 16.66
CA ARG A 96 15.54 -2.78 17.81
C ARG A 96 15.26 -4.27 17.56
N CYS A 97 15.22 -4.73 16.30
CA CYS A 97 15.18 -6.18 16.01
C CYS A 97 16.51 -6.83 16.39
N TYR A 98 17.65 -6.20 16.06
CA TYR A 98 18.96 -6.67 16.55
C TYR A 98 19.07 -6.61 18.08
N MET A 99 18.63 -5.53 18.72
CA MET A 99 18.75 -5.39 20.19
C MET A 99 17.87 -6.36 20.98
N ASN A 100 16.63 -6.62 20.54
CA ASN A 100 15.67 -7.42 21.32
C ASN A 100 15.54 -8.89 20.86
N HIS A 101 15.95 -9.21 19.63
CA HIS A 101 15.63 -10.49 18.99
C HIS A 101 16.84 -11.19 18.34
N LEU A 102 18.08 -10.85 18.70
CA LEU A 102 19.31 -11.41 18.12
C LEU A 102 19.32 -12.95 18.03
N GLU A 103 18.92 -13.65 19.10
CA GLU A 103 18.90 -15.13 19.11
C GLU A 103 17.79 -15.74 18.23
N LEU A 104 16.70 -15.00 18.01
CA LEU A 104 15.66 -15.37 17.06
C LEU A 104 16.18 -15.17 15.62
N LEU A 105 16.83 -14.03 15.35
CA LEU A 105 17.45 -13.72 14.06
C LEU A 105 18.56 -14.71 13.68
N ARG A 106 19.39 -15.14 14.64
CA ARG A 106 20.41 -16.19 14.46
C ARG A 106 19.79 -17.54 14.07
N LYS A 107 18.69 -17.95 14.70
CA LYS A 107 17.96 -19.18 14.36
C LYS A 107 17.37 -19.10 12.94
N ILE A 108 16.68 -18.00 12.63
CA ILE A 108 16.11 -17.76 11.30
C ILE A 108 17.21 -17.78 10.23
N ALA A 109 18.33 -17.08 10.43
CA ALA A 109 19.42 -17.04 9.45
C ALA A 109 19.97 -18.43 9.13
N LYS A 110 20.20 -19.26 10.15
CA LYS A 110 20.66 -20.66 9.97
C LYS A 110 19.64 -21.51 9.22
N GLU A 111 18.35 -21.29 9.44
CA GLU A 111 17.29 -21.96 8.69
C GLU A 111 17.22 -21.48 7.22
N LEU A 112 17.27 -20.18 6.95
CA LEU A 112 17.27 -19.65 5.58
C LEU A 112 18.52 -20.11 4.79
N ILE A 113 19.68 -20.21 5.45
CA ILE A 113 20.90 -20.81 4.89
C ILE A 113 20.69 -22.30 4.59
N ARG A 114 20.11 -23.07 5.52
CA ARG A 114 19.81 -24.50 5.35
C ARG A 114 18.81 -24.77 4.21
N LEU A 115 17.80 -23.91 4.07
CA LEU A 115 16.79 -23.99 3.01
C LEU A 115 17.33 -23.54 1.64
N ASN A 116 18.48 -22.85 1.61
CA ASN A 116 19.13 -22.33 0.41
C ASN A 116 18.22 -21.51 -0.52
N LEU A 117 17.45 -20.61 0.11
CA LEU A 117 16.51 -19.74 -0.59
C LEU A 117 17.25 -18.78 -1.54
N PRO A 118 16.59 -18.29 -2.61
CA PRO A 118 17.09 -17.20 -3.41
C PRO A 118 17.16 -15.91 -2.60
N ILE A 119 18.10 -15.05 -2.96
CA ILE A 119 18.14 -13.65 -2.53
C ILE A 119 18.09 -12.77 -3.78
N THR A 120 16.96 -12.09 -3.93
CA THR A 120 16.71 -11.04 -4.92
C THR A 120 16.71 -9.67 -4.21
N ALA A 121 16.92 -8.59 -4.96
CA ALA A 121 16.90 -7.22 -4.40
C ALA A 121 15.47 -6.64 -4.23
N GLY A 122 14.49 -7.24 -4.91
CA GLY A 122 13.07 -6.86 -4.89
C GLY A 122 12.19 -7.92 -4.20
N ILE A 123 11.05 -8.22 -4.83
CA ILE A 123 10.10 -9.26 -4.41
C ILE A 123 10.80 -10.63 -4.33
N ASN A 124 10.45 -11.45 -3.33
CA ASN A 124 11.08 -12.75 -3.07
C ASN A 124 10.04 -13.75 -2.53
N PRO A 125 9.31 -14.44 -3.43
CA PRO A 125 8.18 -15.28 -3.03
C PRO A 125 8.53 -16.40 -2.03
N GLU A 126 9.77 -16.93 -2.08
CA GLU A 126 10.22 -17.97 -1.13
C GLU A 126 10.37 -17.41 0.30
N LEU A 127 10.80 -16.14 0.46
CA LEU A 127 10.80 -15.46 1.76
C LEU A 127 9.39 -15.07 2.23
N GLU A 128 8.46 -14.79 1.30
CA GLU A 128 7.05 -14.48 1.62
C GLU A 128 6.30 -15.72 2.11
N VAL A 129 6.50 -16.88 1.46
CA VAL A 129 6.00 -18.17 1.94
C VAL A 129 6.57 -18.51 3.32
N TYR A 130 7.90 -18.44 3.49
CA TYR A 130 8.53 -18.66 4.79
C TYR A 130 8.01 -17.69 5.86
N TRP A 131 7.79 -16.41 5.52
CA TRP A 131 7.18 -15.45 6.44
C TRP A 131 5.76 -15.84 6.82
N ASN A 132 4.92 -16.24 5.87
CA ASN A 132 3.52 -16.56 6.14
C ASN A 132 3.37 -17.82 7.01
N ASP A 133 4.14 -18.87 6.74
CA ASP A 133 4.14 -20.12 7.54
C ASP A 133 4.55 -19.93 9.01
N ASN A 134 5.46 -18.97 9.23
CA ASN A 134 6.07 -18.68 10.54
C ASN A 134 5.53 -17.41 11.21
N GLY A 135 4.74 -16.61 10.49
CA GLY A 135 4.29 -15.26 10.86
C GLY A 135 3.58 -15.21 12.20
N GLN A 136 2.59 -16.10 12.38
CA GLN A 136 1.79 -16.19 13.60
C GLN A 136 2.46 -17.01 14.73
N LYS A 137 3.64 -17.59 14.47
CA LYS A 137 4.36 -18.49 15.39
C LYS A 137 5.70 -17.87 15.80
N LEU A 138 6.76 -18.17 15.05
CA LEU A 138 8.15 -17.80 15.30
C LEU A 138 8.40 -16.29 15.11
N LEU A 139 7.75 -15.68 14.13
CA LEU A 139 7.99 -14.30 13.70
C LEU A 139 7.05 -13.28 14.37
N LYS A 140 6.09 -13.74 15.17
CA LYS A 140 5.05 -12.91 15.80
C LYS A 140 5.55 -11.63 16.50
N PRO A 141 6.64 -11.61 17.30
CA PRO A 141 7.12 -10.37 17.91
C PRO A 141 7.67 -9.36 16.89
N ILE A 142 8.18 -9.82 15.74
CA ILE A 142 8.65 -8.97 14.65
C ILE A 142 7.44 -8.45 13.84
N GLY A 143 6.47 -9.32 13.53
CA GLY A 143 5.22 -8.95 12.85
C GLY A 143 4.40 -7.89 13.59
N LEU A 144 4.16 -8.08 14.90
CA LEU A 144 3.47 -7.11 15.77
C LEU A 144 4.17 -5.74 15.85
N ARG A 145 5.45 -5.65 15.45
CA ARG A 145 6.17 -4.39 15.36
C ARG A 145 6.08 -3.78 13.96
N LEU A 146 6.09 -4.58 12.90
CA LEU A 146 5.81 -4.11 11.54
C LEU A 146 4.39 -3.51 11.44
N GLU A 147 3.38 -4.17 12.03
CA GLU A 147 2.00 -3.66 12.12
C GLU A 147 1.90 -2.29 12.81
N LYS A 148 2.73 -2.06 13.85
CA LYS A 148 2.78 -0.77 14.56
C LYS A 148 3.48 0.30 13.74
N ILE A 149 4.54 -0.07 13.03
CA ILE A 149 5.28 0.84 12.15
C ILE A 149 4.42 1.24 10.95
N GLN A 150 3.74 0.29 10.29
CA GLN A 150 2.80 0.57 9.19
C GLN A 150 1.75 1.60 9.62
N LYS A 151 1.10 1.38 10.78
CA LYS A 151 0.13 2.33 11.35
C LYS A 151 0.74 3.69 11.69
N LYS A 152 1.96 3.72 12.22
CA LYS A 152 2.67 4.98 12.49
C LYS A 152 2.95 5.73 11.18
N ILE A 153 3.49 5.07 10.16
CA ILE A 153 3.81 5.73 8.88
C ILE A 153 2.55 6.26 8.21
N VAL A 154 1.44 5.51 8.23
CA VAL A 154 0.15 6.01 7.71
C VAL A 154 -0.28 7.28 8.46
N GLN A 155 -0.18 7.32 9.80
CA GLN A 155 -0.46 8.54 10.57
C GLN A 155 0.53 9.68 10.23
N ASP A 156 1.84 9.41 10.18
CA ASP A 156 2.86 10.39 9.83
C ASP A 156 2.60 11.01 8.43
N LEU A 157 1.98 10.26 7.50
CA LEU A 157 1.61 10.72 6.16
C LEU A 157 0.30 11.53 6.12
N TYR A 158 -0.68 11.23 6.98
CA TYR A 158 -1.85 12.10 7.21
C TYR A 158 -1.44 13.41 7.90
N ASP A 159 -0.60 13.33 8.93
CA ASP A 159 -0.08 14.49 9.67
C ASP A 159 0.78 15.41 8.79
N ALA A 160 1.41 14.84 7.74
CA ALA A 160 2.14 15.58 6.71
C ALA A 160 1.24 16.13 5.57
N GLY A 161 -0.06 15.84 5.56
CA GLY A 161 -1.01 16.26 4.50
C GLY A 161 -0.86 15.53 3.16
N ILE A 162 -0.09 14.44 3.11
CA ILE A 162 0.20 13.65 1.89
C ILE A 162 -0.94 12.66 1.61
N LEU A 163 -1.59 12.17 2.67
CA LEU A 163 -2.84 11.43 2.60
C LEU A 163 -3.99 12.32 3.04
N THR A 164 -5.09 12.27 2.31
CA THR A 164 -6.35 13.00 2.55
C THR A 164 -7.46 12.05 2.98
N ASP A 165 -8.38 12.52 3.83
CA ASP A 165 -9.56 11.76 4.26
C ASP A 165 -10.69 11.74 3.19
N ASP A 166 -10.34 11.44 1.93
CA ASP A 166 -11.26 11.41 0.77
C ASP A 166 -12.21 10.19 0.77
N THR A 167 -12.74 9.85 1.95
CA THR A 167 -13.87 8.92 2.15
C THR A 167 -15.13 9.62 2.69
N GLN A 168 -15.17 10.96 2.62
CA GLN A 168 -16.42 11.73 2.66
C GLN A 168 -16.58 12.60 1.40
N GLN A 169 -16.65 11.95 0.22
CA GLN A 169 -17.35 12.56 -0.91
C GLN A 169 -18.84 12.66 -0.57
N ASP A 170 -19.24 13.84 -0.11
CA ASP A 170 -20.62 14.17 0.20
C ASP A 170 -21.43 14.22 -1.10
N THR A 171 -22.10 13.11 -1.45
CA THR A 171 -22.92 12.98 -2.67
C THR A 171 -24.27 13.71 -2.55
N SER A 172 -24.24 14.89 -1.93
CA SER A 172 -25.31 15.88 -1.95
C SER A 172 -25.33 16.61 -3.30
N THR A 173 -25.50 15.87 -4.38
CA THR A 173 -25.73 16.42 -5.73
C THR A 173 -27.12 17.04 -5.78
N THR A 174 -27.23 18.32 -5.42
CA THR A 174 -28.47 19.10 -5.39
C THR A 174 -29.07 19.25 -6.80
N THR A 175 -29.75 18.19 -7.24
CA THR A 175 -30.36 18.09 -8.56
C THR A 175 -31.78 18.64 -8.49
N SER A 176 -32.07 19.69 -9.27
CA SER A 176 -33.36 20.37 -9.23
C SER A 176 -34.52 19.44 -9.59
N ASN A 177 -35.41 19.17 -8.62
CA ASN A 177 -36.70 18.53 -8.86
C ASN A 177 -37.68 19.53 -9.51
N GLU A 178 -37.43 19.91 -10.77
CA GLU A 178 -38.49 20.47 -11.61
C GLU A 178 -39.50 19.38 -11.93
N THR A 179 -40.77 19.64 -11.65
CA THR A 179 -41.83 18.63 -11.72
C THR A 179 -42.22 18.37 -13.19
N PRO A 180 -42.27 17.12 -13.66
CA PRO A 180 -42.68 16.83 -15.04
C PRO A 180 -44.16 17.20 -15.27
N PRO A 181 -44.51 17.75 -16.45
CA PRO A 181 -45.87 18.22 -16.72
C PRO A 181 -46.85 17.05 -16.88
N ALA A 182 -47.86 16.98 -16.02
CA ALA A 182 -48.94 16.01 -16.13
C ALA A 182 -49.88 16.35 -17.30
N LEU A 183 -50.18 15.37 -18.16
CA LEU A 183 -51.24 15.51 -19.15
C LEU A 183 -52.62 15.52 -18.46
N THR A 184 -53.53 16.34 -18.99
CA THR A 184 -54.89 16.49 -18.48
C THR A 184 -55.77 15.26 -18.74
N LYS A 185 -56.70 15.01 -17.81
CA LYS A 185 -58.05 14.51 -18.10
C LYS A 185 -59.02 14.94 -17.00
N ASP A 186 -60.29 15.00 -17.37
CA ASP A 186 -61.32 15.81 -16.73
C ASP A 186 -62.14 15.12 -15.63
N GLU A 187 -63.01 15.93 -15.00
CA GLU A 187 -64.20 15.56 -14.22
C GLU A 187 -64.00 14.77 -12.90
N SER A 188 -64.13 15.47 -11.77
CA SER A 188 -65.43 15.56 -11.05
C SER A 188 -65.31 16.27 -9.70
N VAL A 189 -66.32 17.10 -9.38
CA VAL A 189 -66.39 17.90 -8.14
C VAL A 189 -67.02 17.07 -7.01
N VAL A 190 -66.37 17.01 -5.86
CA VAL A 190 -67.06 16.96 -4.55
C VAL A 190 -66.35 17.88 -3.57
N VAL A 191 -67.09 18.86 -3.03
CA VAL A 191 -66.68 19.65 -1.85
C VAL A 191 -67.34 19.07 -0.61
N MET A 192 -66.62 19.00 0.51
CA MET A 192 -67.23 19.11 1.83
C MET A 192 -66.25 19.75 2.83
N ASP A 193 -66.78 20.68 3.62
CA ASP A 193 -66.04 21.51 4.59
C ASP A 193 -66.10 20.88 6.01
N GLY A 194 -65.20 21.28 6.91
CA GLY A 194 -65.05 20.67 8.23
C GLY A 194 -64.05 21.37 9.16
N SER A 195 -64.52 22.41 9.86
CA SER A 195 -63.85 23.07 11.01
C SER A 195 -63.71 22.10 12.22
N SER A 196 -62.87 22.25 13.25
CA SER A 196 -61.83 23.23 13.69
C SER A 196 -60.97 22.56 14.83
N GLU A 197 -60.14 23.15 15.71
CA GLU A 197 -59.82 24.55 16.09
C GLU A 197 -58.47 24.68 16.89
N THR A 198 -58.00 25.93 17.03
CA THR A 198 -57.15 26.55 18.09
C THR A 198 -56.07 25.78 18.92
N THR A 199 -54.87 26.40 18.92
CA THR A 199 -53.95 26.68 20.07
C THR A 199 -53.16 25.56 20.78
N GLY A 200 -51.94 25.92 21.24
CA GLY A 200 -51.29 25.27 22.38
C GLY A 200 -49.75 25.22 22.36
N GLU A 201 -49.06 26.26 22.85
CA GLU A 201 -47.61 26.19 23.12
C GLU A 201 -47.31 25.33 24.36
N LYS A 202 -46.20 24.57 24.35
CA LYS A 202 -44.99 24.90 25.16
C LYS A 202 -43.83 23.91 24.99
N LYS A 203 -42.61 24.44 25.13
CA LYS A 203 -41.36 23.67 25.23
C LYS A 203 -41.26 23.01 26.61
N SER A 204 -40.57 21.87 26.69
CA SER A 204 -40.00 21.38 27.95
C SER A 204 -38.69 20.64 27.70
N THR A 205 -37.61 21.12 28.31
CA THR A 205 -36.27 20.50 28.30
C THR A 205 -35.98 19.98 29.70
N LEU A 206 -35.66 18.69 29.84
CA LEU A 206 -35.29 18.08 31.11
C LEU A 206 -34.07 17.17 30.92
N ASN A 207 -32.93 17.63 31.43
CA ASN A 207 -31.78 16.77 31.72
C ASN A 207 -31.97 16.15 33.11
N PHE A 208 -31.42 14.96 33.32
CA PHE A 208 -31.14 14.43 34.66
C PHE A 208 -29.73 13.82 34.68
N ASN A 209 -28.91 14.38 35.57
CA ASN A 209 -27.60 13.94 36.08
C ASN A 209 -26.71 13.06 35.18
#